data_AF-A0A2T6JE49-F1
#
_entry.id   AF-A0A2T6JE49-F1
#
_cell.length_a   1.000
_cell.length_b   1.000
_cell.length_c   1.000
_cell.angle_alpha   90.00
_cell.angle_beta   90.00
_cell.angle_gamma   90.00
#
_symmetry.space_group_name_H-M   'P 1'
#
loop_
_entity.id
_entity.type
_entity.pdbx_description
1 polymer ?
#
loop_
_entity_poly.entity_id
_entity_poly.type
_entity_poly.pdbx_seq_one_letter_code
_entity_poly.pdbx_strand_id
1 'polypeptide(L)'
;MQSLTSCLRAKSLISVHRHDVDDHGIQGFLVGASDSLLVLEYVYDFQIDGLMVLRRSDITDVRRTATDEFQERLLKREGIRPGHQFSASFELNSWQTIIEQLSQHYPLMILERELGPSPEFALGRSLRATDAQVEFRSFNGIGKWAEKTVRLKYAQLTCLQVGTRYIGFYQRHFERSPRHD
;
A
#
# COMPACT_ATOMS: atom_id res chain seq x y z
N MET A 1 -21.87 -15.02 2.21
CA MET A 1 -20.63 -14.24 1.98
C MET A 1 -20.82 -12.88 2.64
N GLN A 2 -19.89 -12.46 3.52
CA GLN A 2 -19.99 -11.12 4.14
C GLN A 2 -19.72 -10.05 3.06
N SER A 3 -20.46 -8.95 3.11
CA SER A 3 -20.24 -7.83 2.17
C SER A 3 -18.93 -7.10 2.47
N LEU A 4 -18.34 -6.46 1.45
CA LEU A 4 -17.14 -5.64 1.62
C LEU A 4 -17.36 -4.52 2.66
N THR A 5 -18.55 -3.93 2.69
CA THR A 5 -18.96 -2.91 3.68
C THR A 5 -18.94 -3.45 5.11
N SER A 6 -19.43 -4.69 5.32
CA SER A 6 -19.36 -5.33 6.65
C SER A 6 -17.92 -5.62 7.06
N CYS A 7 -17.08 -6.09 6.15
CA CYS A 7 -15.66 -6.31 6.42
C CYS A 7 -14.94 -5.00 6.77
N LEU A 8 -15.24 -3.90 6.06
CA LEU A 8 -14.66 -2.59 6.33
C LEU A 8 -15.07 -2.06 7.70
N ARG A 9 -16.36 -2.12 8.04
CA ARG A 9 -16.85 -1.68 9.36
C ARG A 9 -16.21 -2.45 10.51
N ALA A 10 -16.00 -3.75 10.33
CA ALA A 10 -15.39 -4.62 11.33
C ALA A 10 -13.85 -4.62 11.30
N LYS A 11 -13.24 -3.95 10.31
CA LYS A 11 -11.81 -4.07 9.97
C LYS A 11 -11.37 -5.54 9.94
N SER A 12 -12.13 -6.35 9.21
CA SER A 12 -11.91 -7.80 9.12
C SER A 12 -10.66 -8.12 8.33
N LEU A 13 -10.01 -9.23 8.71
CA LEU A 13 -8.95 -9.82 7.88
C LEU A 13 -9.60 -10.42 6.63
N ILE A 14 -9.09 -10.07 5.47
CA ILE A 14 -9.56 -10.55 4.17
C ILE A 14 -8.37 -10.98 3.31
N SER A 15 -8.66 -11.84 2.34
CA SER A 15 -7.77 -12.20 1.25
C SER A 15 -8.25 -11.53 -0.04
N VAL A 16 -7.37 -10.76 -0.69
CA VAL A 16 -7.60 -10.07 -1.95
C VAL A 16 -6.80 -10.76 -3.04
N HIS A 17 -7.46 -11.10 -4.14
CA HIS A 17 -6.82 -11.73 -5.31
C HIS A 17 -6.88 -10.78 -6.51
N ARG A 18 -5.79 -10.74 -7.27
CA ARG A 18 -5.62 -9.93 -8.48
C ARG A 18 -5.01 -10.80 -9.59
N HIS A 19 -5.75 -11.82 -10.06
CA HIS A 19 -5.17 -12.89 -10.90
C HIS A 19 -4.51 -12.40 -12.20
N ASP A 20 -4.92 -11.26 -12.74
CA ASP A 20 -4.28 -10.66 -13.92
C ASP A 20 -2.98 -9.90 -13.59
N VAL A 21 -2.66 -9.73 -12.30
CA VAL A 21 -1.50 -9.01 -11.76
C VAL A 21 -0.52 -9.97 -11.07
N ASP A 22 -1.01 -10.74 -10.10
CA ASP A 22 -0.26 -11.71 -9.31
C ASP A 22 -1.20 -12.85 -8.89
N ASP A 23 -0.74 -14.09 -9.08
CA ASP A 23 -1.48 -15.30 -8.69
C ASP A 23 -1.56 -15.48 -7.17
N HIS A 24 -0.70 -14.81 -6.40
CA HIS A 24 -0.70 -14.86 -4.95
C HIS A 24 -1.80 -13.97 -4.36
N GLY A 25 -2.46 -14.48 -3.31
CA GLY A 25 -3.40 -13.70 -2.51
C GLY A 25 -2.69 -12.72 -1.59
N ILE A 26 -3.23 -11.51 -1.47
CA ILE A 26 -2.80 -10.50 -0.51
C ILE A 26 -3.71 -10.60 0.70
N GLN A 27 -3.13 -10.80 1.88
CA GLN A 27 -3.89 -10.77 3.12
C GLN A 27 -3.74 -9.43 3.83
N GLY A 28 -4.84 -8.90 4.37
CA GLY A 28 -4.78 -7.65 5.11
C GLY A 28 -6.09 -7.31 5.80
N PHE A 29 -6.03 -6.42 6.79
CA PHE A 29 -7.23 -5.88 7.40
C PHE A 29 -7.80 -4.77 6.53
N LEU A 30 -9.06 -4.89 6.14
CA LEU A 30 -9.73 -3.88 5.32
C LEU A 30 -9.99 -2.61 6.12
N VAL A 31 -9.30 -1.52 5.79
CA VAL A 31 -9.38 -0.24 6.52
C VAL A 31 -9.87 0.92 5.68
N GLY A 32 -9.95 0.78 4.36
CA GLY A 32 -10.54 1.77 3.48
C GLY A 32 -11.00 1.16 2.15
N ALA A 33 -12.06 1.72 1.57
CA ALA A 33 -12.50 1.37 0.22
C ALA A 33 -13.31 2.52 -0.40
N SER A 34 -13.10 2.78 -1.69
CA SER A 34 -13.93 3.62 -2.58
C SER A 34 -14.24 2.83 -3.86
N ASP A 35 -14.85 3.40 -4.89
CA ASP A 35 -15.06 2.69 -6.16
C ASP A 35 -13.74 2.42 -6.94
N SER A 36 -12.70 3.21 -6.68
CA SER A 36 -11.42 3.14 -7.41
C SER A 36 -10.29 2.48 -6.64
N LEU A 37 -10.29 2.56 -5.30
CA LEU A 37 -9.17 2.12 -4.45
C LEU A 37 -9.64 1.30 -3.25
N LEU A 38 -8.77 0.39 -2.80
CA LEU A 38 -8.94 -0.42 -1.59
C LEU A 38 -7.69 -0.28 -0.72
N VAL A 39 -7.85 -0.08 0.58
CA VAL A 39 -6.74 0.06 1.54
C VAL A 39 -6.75 -1.08 2.53
N LEU A 40 -5.61 -1.73 2.64
CA LEU A 40 -5.31 -2.76 3.62
C LEU A 40 -4.27 -2.24 4.61
N GLU A 41 -4.46 -2.54 5.89
CA GLU A 41 -3.31 -2.78 6.74
C GLU A 41 -2.76 -4.15 6.36
N TYR A 42 -1.68 -4.14 5.59
CA TYR A 42 -1.12 -5.33 4.95
C TYR A 42 -0.64 -6.31 6.02
N VAL A 43 -0.97 -7.59 5.87
CA VAL A 43 -0.53 -8.63 6.79
C VAL A 43 0.48 -9.53 6.08
N TYR A 44 1.68 -9.61 6.67
CA TYR A 44 2.78 -10.44 6.20
C TYR A 44 3.44 -11.12 7.40
N ASP A 45 3.68 -12.44 7.32
CA ASP A 45 4.24 -13.26 8.40
C ASP A 45 3.62 -13.00 9.79
N PHE A 46 2.27 -12.99 9.84
CA PHE A 46 1.49 -12.75 11.07
C PHE A 46 1.76 -11.40 11.75
N GLN A 47 2.12 -10.38 10.97
CA GLN A 47 2.32 -9.01 11.44
C GLN A 47 1.63 -8.03 10.50
N ILE A 48 1.24 -6.87 11.02
CA ILE A 48 0.89 -5.74 10.14
C ILE A 48 2.19 -5.16 9.60
N ASP A 49 2.30 -5.03 8.27
CA ASP A 49 3.47 -4.49 7.57
C ASP A 49 3.10 -3.24 6.74
N GLY A 50 2.68 -2.20 7.45
CA GLY A 50 2.32 -0.92 6.85
C GLY A 50 0.93 -0.92 6.18
N LEU A 51 0.74 0.05 5.29
CA LEU A 51 -0.48 0.21 4.49
C LEU A 51 -0.19 -0.17 3.04
N MET A 52 -1.17 -0.84 2.43
CA MET A 52 -1.17 -1.19 1.02
C MET A 52 -2.46 -0.67 0.39
N VAL A 53 -2.32 0.18 -0.63
CA VAL A 53 -3.42 0.71 -1.43
C VAL A 53 -3.41 0.00 -2.77
N LEU A 54 -4.53 -0.61 -3.14
CA LEU A 54 -4.71 -1.39 -4.36
C LEU A 54 -5.72 -0.71 -5.28
N ARG A 55 -5.44 -0.74 -6.58
CA ARG A 55 -6.41 -0.33 -7.60
C ARG A 55 -7.53 -1.37 -7.70
N ARG A 56 -8.79 -0.95 -7.55
CA ARG A 56 -9.93 -1.87 -7.51
C ARG A 56 -10.25 -2.54 -8.83
N SER A 57 -9.95 -1.90 -9.96
CA SER A 57 -10.16 -2.52 -11.27
C SER A 57 -9.30 -3.77 -11.49
N ASP A 58 -8.23 -3.94 -10.70
CA ASP A 58 -7.31 -5.08 -10.80
C ASP A 58 -7.69 -6.21 -9.83
N ILE A 59 -8.68 -6.00 -8.96
CA ILE A 59 -9.12 -6.98 -7.96
C ILE A 59 -10.12 -7.91 -8.62
N THR A 60 -9.73 -9.18 -8.76
CA THR A 60 -10.57 -10.23 -9.34
C THR A 60 -11.46 -10.86 -8.27
N ASP A 61 -11.02 -10.91 -7.01
CA ASP A 61 -11.82 -11.46 -5.93
C ASP A 61 -11.43 -10.91 -4.55
N VAL A 62 -12.40 -10.83 -3.65
CA VAL A 62 -12.20 -10.52 -2.23
C VAL A 62 -12.93 -11.56 -1.39
N ARG A 63 -12.16 -12.32 -0.61
CA ARG A 63 -12.66 -13.44 0.18
C ARG A 63 -12.43 -13.22 1.66
N ARG A 64 -13.31 -13.84 2.45
CA ARG A 64 -13.12 -14.07 3.87
C ARG A 64 -13.39 -15.54 4.15
N THR A 65 -12.33 -16.32 4.19
CA THR A 65 -12.33 -17.77 4.37
C THR A 65 -12.26 -18.14 5.85
N ALA A 66 -12.50 -19.41 6.19
CA ALA A 66 -12.29 -19.91 7.55
C ALA A 66 -10.83 -19.72 8.04
N THR A 67 -9.87 -19.76 7.12
CA THR A 67 -8.45 -19.46 7.40
C THR A 67 -8.27 -18.01 7.82
N ASP A 68 -8.85 -17.05 7.08
CA ASP A 68 -8.79 -15.63 7.43
C ASP A 68 -9.42 -15.39 8.82
N GLU A 69 -10.56 -16.02 9.10
CA GLU A 69 -11.21 -15.91 10.41
C GLU A 69 -10.36 -16.46 11.55
N PHE A 70 -9.69 -17.58 11.32
CA PHE A 70 -8.80 -18.19 12.30
C PHE A 70 -7.56 -17.33 12.54
N GLN A 71 -6.91 -16.86 11.48
CA GLN A 71 -5.72 -16.00 11.58
C GLN A 71 -6.06 -14.65 12.21
N GLU A 72 -7.22 -14.06 11.88
CA GLU A 72 -7.72 -12.84 12.54
C GLU A 72 -7.81 -13.03 14.06
N ARG A 73 -8.33 -14.17 14.53
CA ARG A 73 -8.40 -14.47 15.97
C ARG A 73 -7.00 -14.66 16.57
N LEU A 74 -6.07 -15.29 15.85
CA LEU A 74 -4.70 -15.49 16.31
C LEU A 74 -3.99 -14.14 16.49
N LEU A 75 -3.99 -13.29 15.45
CA LEU A 75 -3.43 -11.94 15.49
C LEU A 75 -4.00 -11.13 16.66
N LYS A 76 -5.32 -11.20 16.86
CA LYS A 76 -5.98 -10.52 17.98
C LYS A 76 -5.57 -11.08 19.35
N ARG A 77 -5.28 -12.37 19.49
CA ARG A 77 -4.76 -12.94 20.75
C ARG A 77 -3.34 -12.47 21.04
N GLU A 78 -2.51 -12.33 20.00
CA GLU A 78 -1.15 -11.79 20.09
C GLU A 78 -1.08 -10.25 20.22
N GLY A 79 -2.21 -9.60 20.52
CA GLY A 79 -2.25 -8.15 20.74
C GLY A 79 -2.25 -7.30 19.46
N ILE A 80 -2.19 -7.90 18.27
CA ILE A 80 -2.27 -7.16 17.00
C ILE A 80 -3.70 -6.69 16.80
N ARG A 81 -3.88 -5.39 16.57
CA ARG A 81 -5.19 -4.75 16.38
C ARG A 81 -5.17 -3.89 15.13
N PRO A 82 -6.19 -4.00 14.27
CA PRO A 82 -6.24 -3.20 13.06
C PRO A 82 -6.76 -1.78 13.27
N GLY A 83 -6.38 -0.90 12.36
CA GLY A 83 -6.86 0.47 12.24
C GLY A 83 -6.16 1.45 13.16
N HIS A 84 -4.90 1.18 13.48
CA HIS A 84 -4.03 2.05 14.25
C HIS A 84 -2.87 2.63 13.42
N GLN A 85 -2.64 2.13 12.20
CA GLN A 85 -1.55 2.62 11.36
C GLN A 85 -1.80 4.04 10.85
N PHE A 86 -3.06 4.41 10.65
CA PHE A 86 -3.45 5.73 10.17
C PHE A 86 -4.65 6.24 10.97
N SER A 87 -4.52 7.44 11.54
CA SER A 87 -5.52 8.01 12.45
C SER A 87 -6.62 8.80 11.76
N ALA A 88 -6.38 9.26 10.52
CA ALA A 88 -7.36 10.01 9.73
C ALA A 88 -8.19 9.08 8.82
N SER A 89 -9.32 9.59 8.32
CA SER A 89 -10.07 8.93 7.26
C SER A 89 -9.29 8.99 5.94
N PHE A 90 -9.36 7.93 5.14
CA PHE A 90 -8.69 7.90 3.84
C PHE A 90 -9.47 8.68 2.77
N GLU A 91 -8.77 9.53 2.03
CA GLU A 91 -9.30 10.26 0.87
C GLU A 91 -9.10 9.44 -0.42
N LEU A 92 -9.99 8.48 -0.65
CA LEU A 92 -9.84 7.42 -1.66
C LEU A 92 -10.46 7.73 -3.03
N ASN A 93 -10.72 8.99 -3.35
CA ASN A 93 -11.35 9.37 -4.62
C ASN A 93 -10.43 9.07 -5.81
N SER A 94 -9.13 9.24 -5.65
CA SER A 94 -8.13 9.07 -6.71
C SER A 94 -6.76 8.71 -6.16
N TRP A 95 -5.85 8.28 -7.05
CA TRP A 95 -4.44 8.14 -6.73
C TRP A 95 -3.82 9.47 -6.26
N GLN A 96 -4.24 10.60 -6.83
CA GLN A 96 -3.74 11.92 -6.43
C GLN A 96 -4.00 12.18 -4.94
N THR A 97 -5.26 12.10 -4.52
CA THR A 97 -5.68 12.45 -3.16
C THR A 97 -5.04 11.55 -2.11
N ILE A 98 -4.95 10.25 -2.37
CA ILE A 98 -4.34 9.32 -1.43
C ILE A 98 -2.82 9.48 -1.35
N ILE A 99 -2.13 9.77 -2.46
CA ILE A 99 -0.69 10.03 -2.47
C ILE A 99 -0.38 11.32 -1.71
N GLU A 100 -1.13 12.39 -1.95
CA GLU A 100 -0.98 13.66 -1.22
C GLU A 100 -1.17 13.44 0.28
N GLN A 101 -2.25 12.77 0.66
CA GLN A 101 -2.55 12.47 2.06
C GLN A 101 -1.44 11.65 2.72
N LEU A 102 -1.06 10.52 2.13
CA LEU A 102 -0.06 9.63 2.74
C LEU A 102 1.32 10.28 2.79
N SER A 103 1.69 11.13 1.82
CA SER A 103 2.98 11.83 1.80
C SER A 103 3.17 12.80 2.98
N GLN A 104 2.10 13.25 3.63
CA GLN A 104 2.17 14.10 4.82
C GLN A 104 2.64 13.33 6.06
N HIS A 105 2.48 12.00 6.07
CA HIS A 105 2.78 11.14 7.21
C HIS A 105 3.93 10.16 6.94
N TYR A 106 4.13 9.79 5.67
CA TYR A 106 5.13 8.82 5.24
C TYR A 106 6.09 9.49 4.25
N PRO A 107 7.33 9.80 4.68
CA PRO A 107 8.32 10.44 3.80
C PRO A 107 8.68 9.60 2.58
N LEU A 108 8.62 8.27 2.71
CA LEU A 108 8.91 7.32 1.65
C LEU A 108 7.71 6.43 1.36
N MET A 109 7.56 6.05 0.09
CA MET A 109 6.56 5.12 -0.41
C MET A 109 7.13 4.21 -1.50
N ILE A 110 6.42 3.12 -1.75
CA ILE A 110 6.65 2.21 -2.86
C ILE A 110 5.48 2.39 -3.82
N LEU A 111 5.78 2.65 -5.09
CA LEU A 111 4.78 2.73 -6.16
C LEU A 111 5.03 1.62 -7.17
N GLU A 112 4.02 0.82 -7.47
CA GLU A 112 4.16 -0.34 -8.34
C GLU A 112 3.29 -0.22 -9.59
N ARG A 113 3.87 -0.71 -10.69
CA ARG A 113 3.26 -0.84 -12.01
C ARG A 113 3.47 -2.29 -12.43
N GLU A 114 2.58 -3.14 -11.94
CA GLU A 114 2.76 -4.59 -12.02
C GLU A 114 2.27 -5.15 -13.36
N LEU A 115 1.42 -4.41 -14.08
CA LEU A 115 0.89 -4.82 -15.38
C LEU A 115 1.81 -4.42 -16.53
N GLY A 116 2.05 -5.37 -17.45
CA GLY A 116 2.81 -5.17 -18.69
C GLY A 116 4.03 -6.07 -18.77
N PRO A 117 4.83 -5.96 -19.86
CA PRO A 117 5.95 -6.87 -20.11
C PRO A 117 7.15 -6.66 -19.18
N SER A 118 7.21 -5.53 -18.46
CA SER A 118 8.25 -5.23 -17.48
C SER A 118 7.60 -4.63 -16.24
N PRO A 119 7.17 -5.48 -15.28
CA PRO A 119 6.71 -5.01 -13.98
C PRO A 119 7.81 -4.19 -13.30
N GLU A 120 7.42 -3.04 -12.75
CA GLU A 120 8.37 -2.12 -12.12
C GLU A 120 7.82 -1.60 -10.80
N PHE A 121 8.72 -1.36 -9.85
CA PHE A 121 8.43 -0.63 -8.63
C PHE A 121 9.43 0.52 -8.46
N ALA A 122 8.96 1.60 -7.85
CA ALA A 122 9.77 2.76 -7.52
C ALA A 122 9.74 2.99 -6.00
N LEU A 123 10.93 3.03 -5.39
CA LEU A 123 11.13 3.42 -3.99
C LEU A 123 11.50 4.90 -3.95
N GLY A 124 10.87 5.68 -3.08
CA GLY A 124 11.19 7.12 -3.03
C GLY A 124 10.15 7.98 -2.37
N ARG A 125 10.18 9.27 -2.70
CA ARG A 125 9.25 10.27 -2.16
C ARG A 125 8.46 10.96 -3.26
N SER A 126 7.18 11.18 -3.00
CA SER A 126 6.34 12.06 -3.82
C SER A 126 6.81 13.50 -3.63
N LEU A 127 7.07 14.19 -4.74
CA LEU A 127 7.37 15.63 -4.72
C LEU A 127 6.13 16.46 -4.99
N ARG A 128 5.32 16.00 -5.95
CA ARG A 128 4.10 16.68 -6.38
C ARG A 128 3.15 15.70 -7.03
N ALA A 129 1.92 15.68 -6.55
CA ALA A 129 0.83 15.01 -7.23
C ALA A 129 0.13 16.01 -8.17
N THR A 130 -0.21 15.56 -9.37
CA THR A 130 -0.96 16.33 -10.36
C THR A 130 -2.26 15.59 -10.67
N ASP A 131 -3.06 16.05 -11.61
CA ASP A 131 -4.31 15.39 -12.00
C ASP A 131 -4.11 13.99 -12.60
N ALA A 132 -3.02 13.77 -13.36
CA ALA A 132 -2.81 12.54 -14.12
C ALA A 132 -1.61 11.68 -13.65
N GLN A 133 -0.71 12.25 -12.85
CA GLN A 133 0.56 11.62 -12.51
C GLN A 133 1.16 12.17 -11.22
N VAL A 134 2.11 11.43 -10.65
CA VAL A 134 2.97 11.89 -9.55
C VAL A 134 4.39 12.12 -10.04
N GLU A 135 4.95 13.28 -9.66
CA GLU A 135 6.38 13.57 -9.76
C GLU A 135 7.08 12.94 -8.56
N PHE A 136 7.99 12.02 -8.83
CA PHE A 136 8.56 11.11 -7.85
C PHE A 136 10.09 11.13 -7.91
N ARG A 137 10.75 11.41 -6.78
CA ARG A 137 12.20 11.25 -6.67
C ARG A 137 12.45 9.84 -6.16
N SER A 138 13.04 8.98 -6.99
CA SER A 138 13.32 7.59 -6.62
C SER A 138 14.74 7.39 -6.14
N PHE A 139 15.00 6.28 -5.44
CA PHE A 139 16.32 5.74 -5.18
C PHE A 139 16.36 4.25 -5.55
N ASN A 140 17.56 3.71 -5.75
CA ASN A 140 17.75 2.31 -6.13
C ASN A 140 18.05 1.39 -4.91
N GLY A 141 18.21 0.09 -5.14
CA GLY A 141 18.43 -0.90 -4.06
C GLY A 141 19.66 -0.66 -3.18
N ILE A 142 20.65 0.11 -3.63
CA ILE A 142 21.80 0.51 -2.81
C ILE A 142 21.61 1.85 -2.09
N GLY A 143 20.41 2.41 -2.14
CA GLY A 143 20.06 3.69 -1.50
C GLY A 143 20.56 4.92 -2.25
N LYS A 144 20.99 4.81 -3.51
CA LYS A 144 21.40 6.00 -4.29
C LYS A 144 20.16 6.68 -4.90
N TRP A 145 19.91 7.93 -4.52
CA TRP A 145 18.88 8.76 -5.13
C TRP A 145 19.17 9.00 -6.62
N ALA A 146 18.11 9.01 -7.41
CA ALA A 146 18.16 9.40 -8.81
C ALA A 146 18.43 10.90 -8.93
N GLU A 147 19.26 11.27 -9.92
CA GLU A 147 19.54 12.67 -10.26
C GLU A 147 18.31 13.38 -10.81
N LYS A 148 17.45 12.62 -11.51
CA LYS A 148 16.24 13.15 -12.16
C LYS A 148 15.00 12.59 -11.49
N THR A 149 14.00 13.46 -11.38
CA THR A 149 12.64 13.08 -10.98
C THR A 149 11.98 12.32 -12.13
N VAL A 150 11.22 11.28 -11.79
CA VAL A 150 10.39 10.54 -12.74
C VAL A 150 8.93 10.96 -12.61
N ARG A 151 8.16 10.78 -13.69
CA ARG A 151 6.71 11.02 -13.70
C ARG A 151 6.00 9.68 -13.85
N LEU A 152 5.23 9.30 -12.85
CA LEU A 152 4.50 8.04 -12.82
C LEU A 152 3.01 8.31 -13.05
N LYS A 153 2.47 7.81 -14.16
CA LYS A 153 1.07 8.00 -14.54
C LYS A 153 0.16 7.14 -13.66
N TYR A 154 -0.92 7.72 -13.14
CA TYR A 154 -1.89 7.01 -12.31
C TYR A 154 -2.57 5.84 -13.02
N ALA A 155 -2.77 5.94 -14.34
CA ALA A 155 -3.32 4.86 -15.16
C ALA A 155 -2.45 3.59 -15.15
N GLN A 156 -1.18 3.70 -14.79
CA GLN A 156 -0.25 2.56 -14.71
C GLN A 156 -0.05 2.06 -13.28
N LEU A 157 -0.46 2.82 -12.26
CA LEU A 157 -0.30 2.40 -10.86
C LEU A 157 -1.31 1.31 -10.52
N THR A 158 -0.80 0.22 -9.95
CA THR A 158 -1.56 -0.95 -9.51
C THR A 158 -1.55 -1.06 -7.98
N CYS A 159 -0.45 -0.65 -7.36
CA CYS A 159 -0.25 -0.70 -5.91
C CYS A 159 0.58 0.50 -5.40
N LEU A 160 0.28 0.92 -4.17
CA LEU A 160 1.08 1.85 -3.37
C LEU A 160 1.27 1.26 -1.98
N GLN A 161 2.49 1.27 -1.47
CA GLN A 161 2.79 0.86 -0.09
C GLN A 161 3.51 1.95 0.70
N VAL A 162 3.15 2.10 1.98
CA VAL A 162 3.79 3.04 2.92
C VAL A 162 3.95 2.39 4.29
N GLY A 163 4.95 2.83 5.04
CA GLY A 163 5.17 2.36 6.42
C GLY A 163 5.51 0.87 6.53
N THR A 164 5.87 0.21 5.42
CA THR A 164 6.32 -1.18 5.41
C THR A 164 7.69 -1.29 6.09
N ARG A 165 8.01 -2.46 6.65
CA ARG A 165 9.34 -2.72 7.22
C ARG A 165 10.44 -2.46 6.20
N TYR A 166 10.23 -2.91 4.96
CA TYR A 166 11.20 -2.77 3.87
C TYR A 166 11.59 -1.31 3.62
N ILE A 167 10.61 -0.44 3.33
CA ILE A 167 10.91 0.98 3.07
C ILE A 167 11.38 1.70 4.35
N GLY A 168 10.93 1.24 5.52
CA GLY A 168 11.36 1.76 6.82
C GLY A 168 12.85 1.56 7.10
N PHE A 169 13.50 0.51 6.56
CA PHE A 169 14.96 0.36 6.65
C PHE A 169 15.70 1.45 5.86
N TYR A 170 15.24 1.76 4.65
CA TYR A 170 15.81 2.86 3.85
C TYR A 170 15.56 4.22 4.51
N GLN A 171 14.37 4.44 5.07
CA GLN A 171 14.07 5.70 5.77
C GLN A 171 15.07 5.94 6.92
N ARG A 172 15.26 4.94 7.80
CA ARG A 172 16.23 5.05 8.90
C ARG A 172 17.67 5.22 8.41
N HIS A 173 18.03 4.64 7.26
CA HIS A 173 19.34 4.85 6.65
C HIS A 173 19.55 6.31 6.25
N PHE A 174 18.59 6.91 5.55
CA PHE A 174 18.68 8.31 5.12
C PHE A 174 18.65 9.30 6.28
N GLU A 175 17.85 9.03 7.32
CA GLU A 175 17.81 9.84 8.55
C GLU A 175 19.16 9.87 9.28
N ARG A 176 19.91 8.76 9.26
CA ARG A 176 21.26 8.65 9.86
C ARG A 176 22.35 9.24 9.00
N SER A 177 22.16 9.28 7.68
CA SER A 177 23.14 9.70 6.69
C SER A 177 22.60 10.80 5.76
N PRO A 178 22.26 12.00 6.29
CA PRO A 178 21.61 13.07 5.51
C PRO A 178 22.50 13.69 4.42
N ARG A 179 23.77 13.28 4.29
CA ARG A 179 24.77 13.88 3.38
C ARG A 179 24.75 13.34 1.94
N HIS A 180 23.74 12.57 1.55
CA HIS A 180 23.63 11.97 0.21
C HIS A 180 22.41 12.45 -0.63
N ASP A 181 21.75 13.54 -0.21
CA ASP A 181 20.63 14.18 -0.93
C ASP A 181 21.06 15.12 -2.06
#